data_AF-A0A1T4SKR9-F1
#
_entry.id   AF-A0A1T4SKR9-F1
#
_cell.length_a   1.000
_cell.length_b   1.000
_cell.length_c   1.000
_cell.angle_alpha   90.00
_cell.angle_beta   90.00
_cell.angle_gamma   90.00
#
_symmetry.space_group_name_H-M   'P 1'
#
loop_
_entity.id
_entity.type
_entity.pdbx_description
1 polymer ?
#
loop_
_entity_poly.entity_id
_entity_poly.type
_entity_poly.pdbx_seq_one_letter_code
_entity_poly.pdbx_strand_id
1 'polypeptide(L)'
;MKLEDLADETCAWCGKGYEARSVWQKYCCAGCRAASISAFHKQEVRTKLAKLTCQHCGAPIVGAKKTDTKFCCIPCRTAARTLREKGPLSAVRCIDCGGPIRGVTRRDTKRCAECARLEHRRRAKERAKAKRQRDDGGSSVKRPIEA
;
A
#
# COMPACT_ATOMS: atom_id res chain seq x y z
N MET A 1 -36.94 -34.76 -30.53
CA MET A 1 -36.36 -33.45 -30.15
C MET A 1 -34.86 -33.55 -30.33
N LYS A 2 -34.23 -32.67 -31.12
CA LYS A 2 -32.77 -32.63 -31.32
C LYS A 2 -32.10 -31.93 -30.14
N LEU A 3 -30.82 -32.22 -29.94
CA LEU A 3 -30.01 -32.03 -28.72
C LEU A 3 -29.49 -30.59 -28.50
N GLU A 4 -30.08 -29.54 -29.09
CA GLU A 4 -29.31 -28.34 -29.48
C GLU A 4 -29.72 -26.99 -28.86
N ASP A 5 -30.64 -26.93 -27.88
CA ASP A 5 -31.24 -25.65 -27.42
C ASP A 5 -31.13 -25.35 -25.92
N LEU A 6 -30.04 -25.70 -25.23
CA LEU A 6 -29.76 -25.14 -23.91
C LEU A 6 -28.35 -24.55 -23.86
N ALA A 7 -28.27 -23.23 -23.68
CA ALA A 7 -27.05 -22.63 -23.16
C ALA A 7 -26.76 -23.25 -21.79
N ASP A 8 -25.68 -24.04 -21.70
CA ASP A 8 -25.30 -24.75 -20.47
C ASP A 8 -25.09 -23.80 -19.28
N GLU A 9 -24.74 -22.54 -19.54
CA GLU A 9 -24.43 -21.55 -18.51
C GLU A 9 -25.01 -20.17 -18.82
N THR A 10 -25.31 -19.41 -17.75
CA THR A 10 -25.78 -18.02 -17.84
C THR A 10 -24.68 -17.05 -17.39
N CYS A 11 -24.51 -15.96 -18.14
CA CYS A 11 -23.47 -14.98 -17.84
C CYS A 11 -23.80 -14.23 -16.55
N ALA A 12 -22.90 -14.30 -15.55
CA ALA A 12 -23.09 -13.67 -14.24
C ALA A 12 -23.21 -12.13 -14.29
N TRP A 13 -22.84 -11.49 -15.41
CA TRP A 13 -22.92 -10.04 -15.58
C TRP A 13 -24.16 -9.59 -16.36
N CYS A 14 -24.43 -10.18 -17.52
CA CYS A 14 -25.51 -9.72 -18.42
C CYS A 14 -26.73 -10.65 -18.46
N GLY A 15 -26.69 -11.80 -17.78
CA GLY A 15 -27.78 -12.77 -17.71
C GLY A 15 -28.02 -13.58 -18.99
N LYS A 16 -27.28 -13.31 -20.08
CA LYS A 16 -27.42 -14.04 -21.34
C LYS A 16 -26.85 -15.45 -21.23
N GLY A 17 -27.55 -16.43 -21.82
CA GLY A 17 -27.03 -17.78 -22.02
C GLY A 17 -25.81 -17.78 -22.93
N TYR A 18 -24.85 -18.66 -22.67
CA TYR A 18 -23.70 -18.89 -23.54
C TYR A 18 -23.15 -20.32 -23.39
N GLU A 19 -22.49 -20.81 -24.43
CA GLU A 19 -21.72 -22.05 -24.37
C GLU A 19 -20.38 -21.81 -23.68
N ALA A 20 -20.20 -22.38 -22.49
CA ALA A 20 -18.97 -22.27 -21.75
C ALA A 20 -17.87 -23.13 -22.38
N ARG A 21 -16.71 -22.53 -22.67
CA ARG A 21 -15.53 -23.28 -23.15
C ARG A 21 -14.75 -23.94 -22.02
N SER A 22 -15.12 -23.64 -20.77
CA SER A 22 -14.47 -24.14 -19.56
C SER A 22 -15.44 -24.03 -18.38
N VAL A 23 -15.36 -25.01 -17.46
CA VAL A 23 -16.09 -25.04 -16.18
C VAL A 23 -15.82 -23.82 -15.28
N TRP A 24 -14.73 -23.09 -15.48
CA TRP A 24 -14.41 -21.88 -14.72
C TRP A 24 -14.89 -20.59 -15.39
N GLN A 25 -15.43 -20.68 -16.61
CA GLN A 25 -15.95 -19.53 -17.32
C GLN A 25 -17.25 -19.07 -16.66
N LYS A 26 -17.29 -17.81 -16.24
CA LYS A 26 -18.46 -17.20 -15.56
C LYS A 26 -19.17 -16.14 -16.41
N TYR A 27 -18.56 -15.79 -17.55
CA TYR A 27 -18.97 -14.66 -18.38
C TYR A 27 -19.01 -15.09 -19.84
N CYS A 28 -20.00 -14.61 -20.56
CA CYS A 28 -20.15 -14.90 -21.99
C CYS A 28 -19.02 -14.31 -22.85
N CYS A 29 -18.37 -13.22 -22.38
CA CYS A 29 -17.28 -12.58 -23.10
C CYS A 29 -16.34 -11.80 -22.17
N ALA A 30 -15.16 -11.45 -22.71
CA ALA A 30 -14.17 -10.63 -22.01
C ALA A 30 -14.73 -9.26 -21.58
N GLY A 31 -15.63 -8.67 -22.37
CA GLY A 31 -16.28 -7.40 -22.04
C GLY A 31 -17.14 -7.49 -20.78
N CYS A 32 -17.93 -8.57 -20.63
CA CYS A 32 -18.72 -8.81 -19.42
C CYS A 32 -17.84 -9.05 -18.19
N ARG A 33 -16.73 -9.77 -18.35
CA ARG A 33 -15.73 -9.96 -17.29
C ARG A 33 -15.13 -8.62 -16.85
N ALA A 34 -14.68 -7.80 -17.80
CA ALA A 34 -14.10 -6.49 -17.52
C ALA A 34 -15.10 -5.53 -16.84
N ALA A 35 -16.35 -5.55 -17.29
CA ALA A 35 -17.42 -4.74 -16.71
C ALA A 35 -17.73 -5.15 -15.26
N SER A 36 -17.80 -6.45 -14.98
CA SER A 36 -17.97 -7.00 -13.62
C SER A 36 -16.85 -6.57 -12.69
N ILE A 37 -15.59 -6.75 -13.11
CA ILE A 37 -14.41 -6.33 -12.33
C ILE A 37 -14.43 -4.82 -12.09
N SER A 38 -14.76 -4.02 -13.11
CA SER A 38 -14.84 -2.57 -13.00
C SER A 38 -15.93 -2.12 -12.02
N ALA A 39 -17.09 -2.77 -12.04
CA ALA A 39 -18.19 -2.50 -11.11
C ALA A 39 -17.80 -2.83 -9.67
N PHE A 40 -17.14 -3.97 -9.46
CA PHE A 40 -16.62 -4.35 -8.15
C PHE A 40 -15.63 -3.30 -7.61
N HIS A 41 -14.63 -2.90 -8.39
CA HIS A 41 -13.68 -1.87 -7.96
C HIS A 41 -14.34 -0.52 -7.72
N LYS A 42 -15.34 -0.12 -8.53
CA LYS A 42 -16.12 1.10 -8.28
C LYS A 42 -16.85 1.03 -6.94
N GLN A 43 -17.45 -0.10 -6.60
CA GLN A 43 -18.12 -0.32 -5.32
C GLN A 43 -17.10 -0.25 -4.16
N GLU A 44 -15.94 -0.89 -4.30
CA GLU A 44 -14.86 -0.88 -3.32
C GLU A 44 -14.32 0.54 -3.07
N VAL A 45 -14.10 1.32 -4.14
CA VAL A 45 -13.69 2.72 -4.03
C VAL A 45 -14.78 3.54 -3.33
N ARG A 46 -16.06 3.36 -3.70
CA ARG A 46 -17.17 4.08 -3.07
C ARG A 46 -17.26 3.79 -1.57
N THR A 47 -17.13 2.53 -1.17
CA THR A 47 -17.12 2.14 0.26
C THR A 47 -15.91 2.69 1.00
N LYS A 48 -14.73 2.74 0.37
CA LYS A 48 -13.54 3.38 0.95
C LYS A 48 -13.73 4.87 1.15
N LEU A 49 -14.27 5.57 0.13
CA LEU A 49 -14.54 7.01 0.20
C LEU A 49 -15.55 7.34 1.30
N ALA A 50 -16.60 6.53 1.46
CA ALA A 50 -17.62 6.73 2.49
C ALA A 50 -17.10 6.61 3.93
N LYS A 51 -15.96 5.92 4.13
CA LYS A 51 -15.33 5.72 5.44
C LYS A 51 -14.26 6.76 5.76
N LEU A 52 -14.01 7.72 4.87
CA LEU A 52 -12.96 8.71 5.08
C LEU A 52 -13.32 9.70 6.19
N THR A 53 -12.37 9.92 7.08
CA THR A 53 -12.44 10.91 8.17
C THR A 53 -11.28 11.87 8.07
N CYS A 54 -11.51 13.12 8.46
CA CYS A 54 -10.50 14.15 8.46
C CYS A 54 -9.44 13.86 9.53
N GLN A 55 -8.17 13.80 9.13
CA GLN A 55 -7.05 13.57 10.05
C GLN A 55 -6.82 14.69 11.07
N HIS A 56 -7.45 15.85 10.90
CA HIS A 56 -7.31 16.98 11.81
C HIS A 56 -8.46 17.08 12.81
N CYS A 57 -9.71 17.13 12.33
CA CYS A 57 -10.89 17.33 13.17
C CYS A 57 -11.72 16.06 13.42
N GLY A 58 -11.39 14.94 12.78
CA GLY A 58 -12.13 13.67 12.91
C GLY A 58 -13.46 13.61 12.16
N ALA A 59 -13.96 14.74 11.65
CA ALA A 59 -15.23 14.79 10.92
C ALA A 59 -15.21 13.94 9.62
N PRO A 60 -16.35 13.36 9.22
CA PRO A 60 -16.45 12.61 7.96
C PRO A 60 -16.14 13.51 6.75
N ILE A 61 -15.43 12.97 5.76
CA ILE A 61 -15.13 13.68 4.51
C ILE A 61 -16.21 13.38 3.49
N VAL A 62 -17.12 14.34 3.30
CA VAL A 62 -18.19 14.26 2.31
C VAL A 62 -17.66 14.68 0.93
N GLY A 63 -18.01 13.94 -0.13
CA GLY A 63 -17.69 14.32 -1.51
C GLY A 63 -16.23 14.11 -1.93
N ALA A 64 -15.47 13.29 -1.20
CA ALA A 64 -14.09 12.96 -1.59
C ALA A 64 -14.05 12.29 -2.97
N LYS A 65 -13.21 12.81 -3.87
CA LYS A 65 -12.97 12.22 -5.21
C LYS A 65 -11.89 11.15 -5.22
N LYS A 66 -11.03 11.14 -4.19
CA LYS A 66 -9.88 10.24 -4.08
C LYS A 66 -9.79 9.62 -2.69
N THR A 67 -9.40 8.35 -2.63
CA THR A 67 -9.28 7.57 -1.39
C THR A 67 -8.12 8.02 -0.51
N ASP A 68 -7.19 8.81 -1.03
CA ASP A 68 -6.06 9.40 -0.31
C ASP A 68 -6.37 10.79 0.27
N THR A 69 -7.61 11.27 0.15
CA THR A 69 -8.04 12.56 0.71
C THR A 69 -7.95 12.53 2.23
N LYS A 70 -7.12 13.39 2.83
CA LYS A 70 -6.82 13.39 4.28
C LYS A 70 -7.60 14.43 5.08
N PHE A 71 -8.11 15.47 4.43
CA PHE A 71 -8.70 16.63 5.09
C PHE A 71 -10.03 17.01 4.44
N CYS A 72 -11.01 17.39 5.26
CA CYS A 72 -12.32 17.82 4.79
C CYS A 72 -12.29 19.21 4.14
N CYS A 73 -11.37 20.08 4.55
CA CYS A 73 -11.28 21.46 4.06
C CYS A 73 -9.86 22.02 4.13
N ILE A 74 -9.64 23.16 3.44
CA ILE A 74 -8.35 23.87 3.43
C ILE A 74 -7.93 24.29 4.86
N PRO A 75 -8.80 24.86 5.72
CA PRO A 75 -8.43 25.19 7.10
C PRO A 75 -7.87 23.99 7.88
N CYS A 76 -8.52 22.82 7.80
CA CYS A 76 -8.03 21.61 8.46
C CYS A 76 -6.67 21.16 7.93
N ARG A 77 -6.45 21.27 6.61
CA ARG A 77 -5.15 20.96 6.00
C ARG A 77 -4.06 21.92 6.49
N THR A 78 -4.37 23.22 6.52
CA THR A 78 -3.43 24.24 6.99
C THR A 78 -3.13 24.09 8.47
N ALA A 79 -4.14 23.88 9.31
CA ALA A 79 -3.96 23.64 10.74
C ALA A 79 -3.15 22.37 11.01
N ALA A 80 -3.42 21.28 10.30
CA ALA A 80 -2.60 20.06 10.39
C ALA A 80 -1.14 20.30 9.96
N ARG A 81 -0.90 21.12 8.93
CA ARG A 81 0.45 21.53 8.52
C ARG A 81 1.13 22.37 9.61
N THR A 82 0.44 23.38 10.14
CA THR A 82 0.95 24.23 11.22
C THR A 82 1.26 23.42 12.47
N LEU A 83 0.44 22.43 12.83
CA LEU A 83 0.76 21.51 13.94
C LEU A 83 2.01 20.69 13.65
N ARG A 84 2.19 20.22 12.42
CA ARG A 84 3.43 19.53 12.02
C ARG A 84 4.64 20.45 12.05
N GLU A 85 4.54 21.73 11.71
CA GLU A 85 5.69 22.65 11.63
C GLU A 85 5.98 23.39 12.94
N LYS A 86 4.93 23.74 13.70
CA LYS A 86 4.98 24.59 14.91
C LYS A 86 4.33 23.98 16.15
N GLY A 87 3.64 22.84 16.05
CA GLY A 87 3.06 22.14 17.21
C GLY A 87 4.10 21.71 18.26
N PRO A 88 3.67 21.29 19.45
CA PRO A 88 4.57 20.99 20.55
C PRO A 88 5.46 19.78 20.22
N LEU A 89 6.71 19.80 20.69
CA LEU A 89 7.65 18.70 20.51
C LEU A 89 7.18 17.40 21.17
N SER A 90 6.28 17.48 22.17
CA SER A 90 5.61 16.33 22.78
C SER A 90 4.69 15.56 21.82
N ALA A 91 4.28 16.18 20.71
CA ALA A 91 3.47 15.52 19.68
C ALA A 91 4.31 14.66 18.71
N VAL A 92 5.65 14.72 18.79
CA VAL A 92 6.53 13.93 17.92
C VAL A 92 6.47 12.46 18.35
N ARG A 93 6.15 11.59 17.38
CA ARG A 93 6.04 10.13 17.57
C ARG A 93 7.08 9.38 16.75
N CYS A 94 7.55 8.26 17.28
CA CYS A 94 8.47 7.37 16.61
C CYS A 94 7.80 6.73 15.37
N ILE A 95 8.48 6.76 14.23
CA ILE A 95 7.98 6.15 12.99
C ILE A 95 7.88 4.62 13.05
N ASP A 96 8.72 3.97 13.86
CA ASP A 96 8.80 2.51 13.92
C ASP A 96 7.80 1.92 14.93
N CYS A 97 7.65 2.55 16.11
CA CYS A 97 6.80 2.01 17.18
C CYS A 97 5.54 2.83 17.49
N GLY A 98 5.36 4.01 16.87
CA GLY A 98 4.21 4.90 17.12
C GLY A 98 4.17 5.56 18.52
N GLY A 99 5.10 5.18 19.40
CA GLY A 99 5.23 5.73 20.75
C GLY A 99 5.73 7.19 20.76
N PRO A 100 5.45 7.96 21.83
CA PRO A 100 5.94 9.32 21.98
C PRO A 100 7.47 9.33 22.13
N ILE A 101 8.14 10.30 21.51
CA ILE A 101 9.60 10.45 21.67
C ILE A 101 9.87 11.42 22.83
N ARG A 102 10.37 10.87 23.95
CA ARG A 102 10.75 11.66 25.13
C ARG A 102 12.05 12.42 24.87
N GLY A 103 12.13 13.66 25.36
CA GLY A 103 13.35 14.48 25.28
C GLY A 103 13.71 14.94 23.86
N VAL A 104 12.74 15.00 22.94
CA VAL A 104 12.99 15.54 21.60
C VAL A 104 13.35 17.02 21.70
N THR A 105 14.51 17.37 21.13
CA THR A 105 14.98 18.75 20.96
C THR A 105 14.75 19.25 19.54
N ARG A 106 14.67 18.32 18.57
CA ARG A 106 14.46 18.63 17.16
C ARG A 106 13.29 17.86 16.57
N ARG A 107 12.52 18.55 15.75
CA ARG A 107 11.27 18.03 15.18
C ARG A 107 11.46 16.98 14.08
N ASP A 108 12.61 17.01 13.42
CA ASP A 108 13.02 16.03 12.41
C ASP A 108 13.47 14.70 13.03
N THR A 109 13.48 14.57 14.35
CA THR A 109 13.76 13.31 15.04
C THR A 109 12.69 12.27 14.68
N LYS A 110 13.10 11.24 13.92
CA LYS A 110 12.16 10.24 13.37
C LYS A 110 11.92 9.05 14.30
N ARG A 111 12.86 8.72 15.18
CA ARG A 111 12.88 7.45 15.93
C ARG A 111 13.16 7.71 17.40
N CYS A 112 12.52 6.93 18.27
CA CYS A 112 12.91 6.90 19.68
C CYS A 112 14.30 6.25 19.85
N ALA A 113 14.92 6.46 21.01
CA ALA A 113 16.26 5.96 21.30
C ALA A 113 16.37 4.43 21.09
N GLU A 114 15.34 3.66 21.47
CA GLU A 114 15.35 2.21 21.32
C GLU A 114 15.28 1.77 19.86
N CYS A 115 14.31 2.29 19.09
CA CYS A 115 14.20 2.00 17.67
C CYS A 115 15.44 2.47 16.88
N ALA A 116 16.03 3.60 17.25
CA ALA A 116 17.29 4.07 16.66
C ALA A 116 18.46 3.11 16.95
N ARG A 117 18.57 2.58 18.18
CA ARG A 117 19.59 1.57 18.53
C ARG A 117 19.38 0.26 17.76
N LEU A 118 18.13 -0.19 17.63
CA LEU A 118 17.80 -1.40 16.87
C LEU A 118 18.19 -1.26 15.39
N GLU A 119 17.85 -0.14 14.77
CA GLU A 119 18.25 0.17 13.40
C GLU A 119 19.77 0.20 13.22
N HIS A 120 20.47 0.85 14.16
CA HIS A 120 21.92 0.91 14.13
C HIS A 120 22.55 -0.48 14.21
N ARG A 121 22.06 -1.34 15.12
CA ARG A 121 22.50 -2.74 15.21
C ARG A 121 22.22 -3.51 13.92
N ARG A 122 21.04 -3.34 13.32
CA ARG A 122 20.68 -3.97 12.05
C ARG A 122 21.65 -3.56 10.94
N ARG A 123 21.90 -2.26 10.78
CA ARG A 123 22.84 -1.73 9.77
C ARG A 123 24.27 -2.19 10.00
N ALA A 124 24.72 -2.29 11.25
CA ALA A 124 26.03 -2.81 11.58
C ALA A 124 26.18 -4.29 11.17
N LYS A 125 25.16 -5.11 11.42
CA LYS A 125 25.12 -6.52 10.97
C LYS A 125 25.16 -6.63 9.44
N GLU A 126 24.35 -5.84 8.74
CA GLU A 126 24.34 -5.83 7.27
C GLU A 126 25.70 -5.41 6.69
N ARG A 127 26.35 -4.39 7.27
CA ARG A 127 27.70 -3.97 6.88
C ARG A 127 28.74 -5.07 7.13
N ALA A 128 28.66 -5.76 8.27
CA ALA A 128 29.57 -6.86 8.59
C ALA A 128 29.39 -8.04 7.62
N LYS A 129 28.14 -8.37 7.29
CA LYS A 129 27.81 -9.40 6.29
C LYS A 129 28.33 -9.03 4.90
N ALA A 130 28.11 -7.79 4.47
CA ALA A 130 28.59 -7.27 3.19
C ALA A 130 30.13 -7.21 3.11
N LYS A 131 30.83 -7.05 4.23
CA LYS A 131 32.30 -7.13 4.28
C LYS A 131 32.78 -8.57 4.08
N ARG A 132 32.23 -9.53 4.84
CA ARG A 132 32.56 -10.96 4.70
C ARG A 132 32.37 -11.46 3.27
N GLN A 133 31.25 -11.12 2.63
CA GLN A 133 30.99 -11.50 1.24
C GLN A 133 32.03 -10.96 0.23
N ARG A 134 32.64 -9.79 0.50
CA ARG A 134 33.72 -9.27 -0.34
C ARG A 134 35.03 -10.02 -0.09
N ASP A 135 35.33 -10.29 1.17
CA ASP A 135 36.55 -10.99 1.58
C ASP A 135 36.53 -12.45 1.05
N ASP A 136 35.37 -13.12 1.12
CA ASP A 136 35.17 -14.49 0.62
C ASP A 136 35.10 -14.56 -0.92
N GLY A 137 34.59 -13.51 -1.58
CA GLY A 137 34.47 -13.43 -3.05
C GLY A 137 35.72 -12.98 -3.80
N GLY A 138 36.77 -12.55 -3.09
CA GLY A 138 38.03 -12.05 -3.68
C GLY A 138 39.04 -13.13 -4.10
N SER A 139 38.73 -14.42 -3.89
CA SER A 139 39.68 -15.53 -4.10
C SER A 139 39.36 -16.35 -5.36
N SER A 140 39.42 -15.74 -6.55
CA SER A 140 39.58 -16.45 -7.84
C SER A 140 39.76 -15.47 -9.00
N VAL A 141 40.91 -14.81 -9.08
CA VAL A 141 41.43 -14.33 -10.37
C VAL A 141 42.64 -15.20 -10.71
N LYS A 142 42.37 -16.37 -11.29
CA LYS A 142 43.41 -17.16 -11.97
C LYS A 142 43.87 -16.32 -13.17
N ARG A 143 45.07 -15.74 -13.09
CA ARG A 143 45.71 -15.13 -14.27
C ARG A 143 45.94 -16.24 -15.30
N PRO A 144 45.50 -16.09 -16.56
CA PRO A 144 45.92 -16.99 -17.61
C PRO A 144 47.44 -16.87 -17.77
N ILE A 145 48.12 -18.00 -17.74
CA ILE A 145 49.54 -18.10 -18.09
C ILE A 145 49.56 -18.08 -19.61
N GLU A 146 49.98 -16.96 -20.20
CA GLU A 146 50.28 -16.90 -21.63
C GLU A 146 51.60 -17.64 -21.88
N ALA A 147 51.57 -18.51 -22.88
CA ALA A 147 52.64 -19.43 -23.29
C ALA A 147 53.63 -18.78 -24.25
#